data_AF-A0A0A1GU87-F1
#
_entry.id   AF-A0A0A1GU87-F1
#
_cell.length_a   1.000
_cell.length_b   1.000
_cell.length_c   1.000
_cell.angle_alpha   90.00
_cell.angle_beta   90.00
_cell.angle_gamma   90.00
#
_symmetry.space_group_name_H-M   'P 1'
#
loop_
_entity.id
_entity.type
_entity.pdbx_description
1 polymer ?
#
loop_
_entity_poly.entity_id
_entity_poly.type
_entity_poly.pdbx_seq_one_letter_code
_entity_poly.pdbx_strand_id
1 'polypeptide(L)'
;METPKQAVDVIMPRIQKNFKRLNRHQYWLSIVNNPYDEKYSFFIYDKVPRDRTRSTPLHDLKSYDIEYLEEVVKLLTQQTKLSIVYTGFTGLRWHSNDRLIQHSKIQGEDVRSEYDSIFKKPTN
;
A
#
# COMPACT_ATOMS: atom_id res chain seq x y z
N MET A 1 -6.40 10.06 21.15
CA MET A 1 -6.15 9.07 20.10
C MET A 1 -6.67 9.62 18.78
N GLU A 2 -5.93 9.45 17.68
CA GLU A 2 -6.40 9.85 16.34
C GLU A 2 -7.50 8.87 15.91
N THR A 3 -8.66 9.34 15.47
CA THR A 3 -9.71 8.44 14.98
C THR A 3 -9.38 7.93 13.57
N PRO A 4 -9.91 6.79 13.12
CA PRO A 4 -9.63 6.27 11.78
C PRO A 4 -10.00 7.27 10.68
N LYS A 5 -11.12 7.97 10.87
CA LYS A 5 -11.56 9.04 9.98
C LYS A 5 -10.56 10.20 9.92
N GLN A 6 -10.05 10.65 11.07
CA GLN A 6 -9.05 11.71 11.13
C GLN A 6 -7.75 11.31 10.41
N ALA A 7 -7.31 10.05 10.56
CA ALA A 7 -6.14 9.56 9.82
C ALA A 7 -6.37 9.62 8.30
N VAL A 8 -7.54 9.18 7.83
CA VAL A 8 -7.91 9.25 6.39
C VAL A 8 -8.01 10.69 5.90
N ASP A 9 -8.57 11.59 6.70
CA ASP A 9 -8.67 13.03 6.39
C ASP A 9 -7.28 13.69 6.23
N VAL A 10 -6.23 13.12 6.84
CA VAL A 10 -4.83 13.54 6.63
C VAL A 10 -4.20 12.85 5.42
N ILE A 11 -4.43 11.55 5.25
CA ILE A 11 -3.82 10.74 4.19
C ILE A 11 -4.36 11.13 2.80
N MET A 12 -5.67 11.31 2.66
CA MET A 12 -6.31 11.52 1.36
C MET A 12 -5.87 12.80 0.64
N PRO A 13 -5.79 13.97 1.29
CA PRO A 13 -5.24 15.17 0.65
C PRO A 13 -3.79 14.97 0.18
N ARG A 14 -2.98 14.20 0.92
CA ARG A 14 -1.59 13.89 0.54
C ARG A 14 -1.56 12.95 -0.67
N ILE A 15 -2.44 11.95 -0.72
CA ILE A 15 -2.62 11.12 -1.92
C ILE A 15 -2.99 11.98 -3.12
N GLN A 16 -3.99 12.85 -3.01
CA GLN A 16 -4.44 13.71 -4.11
C GLN A 16 -3.34 14.65 -4.61
N LYS A 17 -2.50 15.17 -3.70
CA LYS A 17 -1.35 16.00 -4.06
C LYS A 17 -0.29 15.24 -4.87
N ASN A 18 -0.07 13.97 -4.53
CA ASN A 18 1.00 13.15 -5.12
C ASN A 18 0.53 12.29 -6.31
N PHE A 19 -0.76 12.04 -6.42
CA PHE A 19 -1.35 11.30 -7.52
C PHE A 19 -1.62 12.23 -8.71
N LYS A 20 -0.94 11.98 -9.83
CA LYS A 20 -1.20 12.67 -11.09
C LYS A 20 -1.69 11.65 -12.10
N ARG A 21 -2.84 11.90 -12.75
CA ARG A 21 -3.36 11.02 -13.79
C ARG A 21 -2.52 11.19 -15.07
N LEU A 22 -1.40 10.49 -15.12
CA LEU A 22 -0.43 10.53 -16.21
C LEU A 22 -0.36 9.17 -16.92
N ASN A 23 -0.18 9.21 -18.24
CA ASN A 23 -0.02 8.00 -19.05
C ASN A 23 1.31 7.32 -18.72
N ARG A 24 1.32 5.99 -18.68
CA ARG A 24 2.51 5.15 -18.37
C ARG A 24 3.06 5.34 -16.95
N HIS A 25 2.28 5.90 -16.02
CA HIS A 25 2.59 5.86 -14.59
C HIS A 25 1.79 4.75 -13.91
N GLN A 26 2.45 4.04 -13.00
CA GLN A 26 1.81 3.10 -12.09
C GLN A 26 1.87 3.67 -10.68
N TYR A 27 0.71 3.74 -10.02
CA TYR A 27 0.58 4.22 -8.66
C TYR A 27 0.02 3.11 -7.77
N TRP A 28 0.60 2.94 -6.59
CA TRP A 28 0.05 2.09 -5.53
C TRP A 28 0.35 2.70 -4.16
N LEU A 29 -0.43 2.30 -3.17
CA LEU A 29 -0.17 2.61 -1.78
C LEU A 29 0.63 1.46 -1.17
N SER A 30 1.60 1.80 -0.33
CA SER A 30 2.33 0.84 0.49
C SER A 30 2.07 1.14 1.95
N ILE A 31 1.59 0.14 2.67
CA ILE A 31 1.42 0.19 4.12
C ILE A 31 2.52 -0.69 4.70
N VAL A 32 3.37 -0.06 5.53
CA VAL A 32 4.52 -0.71 6.16
C VAL A 32 4.21 -0.88 7.63
N ASN A 33 4.30 -2.11 8.10
CA ASN A 33 4.33 -2.41 9.51
C ASN A 33 5.77 -2.25 10.03
N ASN A 34 5.97 -1.32 10.96
CA ASN A 34 7.21 -1.19 11.69
C ASN A 34 6.98 -1.61 13.15
N PRO A 35 7.26 -2.89 13.50
CA PRO A 35 7.05 -3.39 14.85
C PRO A 35 8.05 -2.85 15.86
N TYR A 36 9.20 -2.29 15.43
CA TYR A 36 10.20 -1.74 16.34
C TYR A 36 9.81 -0.37 16.88
N ASP A 37 9.17 0.44 16.03
CA ASP A 37 8.67 1.77 16.41
C ASP A 37 7.18 1.77 16.74
N GLU A 38 6.54 0.59 16.73
CA GLU A 38 5.10 0.38 16.92
C GLU A 38 4.27 1.35 16.06
N LYS A 39 4.52 1.35 14.75
CA LYS A 39 3.87 2.27 13.81
C LYS A 39 3.49 1.59 12.50
N TYR A 40 2.35 2.04 11.97
CA TYR A 40 1.96 1.77 10.61
C TYR A 40 2.21 3.00 9.75
N SER A 41 3.09 2.86 8.76
CA SER A 41 3.50 3.95 7.88
C SER A 41 2.90 3.80 6.50
N PHE A 42 2.32 4.88 5.99
CA PHE A 42 1.66 4.94 4.68
C PHE A 42 2.56 5.67 3.69
N PHE A 43 2.72 5.08 2.51
CA PHE A 43 3.47 5.66 1.41
C PHE A 43 2.67 5.57 0.12
N ILE A 44 2.87 6.53 -0.79
CA ILE A 44 2.48 6.39 -2.19
C ILE A 44 3.72 6.14 -3.03
N TYR A 45 3.61 5.17 -3.93
CA TYR A 45 4.63 4.84 -4.90
C TYR A 45 4.21 5.31 -6.28
N ASP A 46 5.17 5.87 -7.03
CA ASP A 46 5.02 6.28 -8.43
C ASP A 46 6.15 5.61 -9.23
N LYS A 47 5.75 4.76 -10.19
CA LYS A 47 6.68 4.06 -11.08
C LYS A 47 6.42 4.45 -12.52
N VAL A 48 7.49 4.87 -13.17
CA VAL A 48 7.53 5.11 -14.62
C VAL A 48 8.46 4.06 -15.24
N PRO A 49 8.10 3.46 -16.39
CA PRO A 49 8.97 2.51 -17.08
C PRO A 49 10.34 3.13 -17.37
N ARG A 50 11.40 2.38 -17.05
CA ARG A 50 12.82 2.77 -17.23
C ARG A 50 13.32 3.88 -16.31
N ASP A 51 12.49 4.36 -15.38
CA ASP A 51 12.89 5.30 -14.33
C ASP A 51 12.93 4.62 -12.96
N ARG A 52 13.53 5.33 -12.00
CA ARG A 52 13.53 4.92 -10.59
C ARG A 52 12.14 5.09 -10.01
N THR A 53 11.67 4.07 -9.32
CA THR A 53 10.45 4.13 -8.51
C THR A 53 10.64 5.16 -7.40
N ARG A 54 9.66 6.04 -7.22
CA ARG A 54 9.65 7.06 -6.17
C ARG A 54 8.65 6.67 -5.08
N SER A 55 9.09 6.68 -3.83
CA SER A 55 8.23 6.57 -2.65
C SER A 55 8.07 7.93 -1.99
N THR A 56 6.83 8.34 -1.70
CA THR A 56 6.55 9.55 -0.92
C THR A 56 5.82 9.17 0.36
N PRO A 57 6.34 9.56 1.54
CA PRO A 57 5.65 9.34 2.81
C PRO A 57 4.34 10.11 2.84
N LEU A 58 3.28 9.44 3.24
CA LEU A 58 1.95 10.01 3.41
C LEU A 58 1.69 10.29 4.87
N HIS A 59 1.72 9.32 5.77
CA HIS A 59 1.39 9.52 7.18
C HIS A 59 1.84 8.32 8.02
N ASP A 60 2.13 8.56 9.30
CA ASP A 60 2.34 7.50 10.29
C ASP A 60 1.15 7.50 11.24
N LEU A 61 0.50 6.34 11.41
CA LEU A 61 -0.62 6.22 12.34
C LEU A 61 -0.16 6.42 13.78
N LYS A 62 -0.99 7.10 14.57
CA LYS A 62 -0.72 7.33 16.00
C LYS A 62 -1.12 6.14 16.90
N SER A 63 -1.78 5.13 16.34
CA SER A 63 -2.24 3.94 17.05
C SER A 63 -1.69 2.69 16.38
N TYR A 64 -1.10 1.80 17.16
CA TYR A 64 -0.55 0.53 16.71
C TYR A 64 -1.49 -0.62 17.07
N ASP A 65 -2.64 -0.63 16.40
CA ASP A 65 -3.66 -1.65 16.59
C ASP A 65 -4.20 -2.13 15.23
N ILE A 66 -4.43 -3.44 15.11
CA ILE A 66 -4.85 -4.05 13.83
C ILE A 66 -6.29 -3.69 13.49
N GLU A 67 -7.20 -3.63 14.46
CA GLU A 67 -8.60 -3.24 14.22
C GLU A 67 -8.65 -1.79 13.74
N TYR A 68 -7.89 -0.93 14.39
CA TYR A 68 -7.72 0.46 13.98
C TYR A 68 -7.18 0.59 12.54
N LEU A 69 -6.13 -0.15 12.20
CA LEU A 69 -5.56 -0.16 10.85
C LEU A 69 -6.60 -0.65 9.83
N GLU A 70 -7.33 -1.71 10.15
CA GLU A 70 -8.34 -2.29 9.28
C GLU A 70 -9.46 -1.28 8.96
N GLU A 71 -9.92 -0.53 9.97
CA GLU A 71 -10.90 0.55 9.77
C GLU A 71 -10.35 1.67 8.88
N VAL A 72 -9.11 2.11 9.11
CA VAL A 72 -8.44 3.12 8.27
C VAL A 72 -8.36 2.64 6.81
N VAL A 73 -7.91 1.41 6.58
CA VAL A 73 -7.79 0.82 5.24
C VAL A 73 -9.16 0.72 4.56
N LYS A 74 -10.18 0.26 5.29
CA LYS A 74 -11.55 0.17 4.77
C LYS A 74 -12.06 1.54 4.32
N LEU A 75 -11.91 2.57 5.14
CA LEU A 75 -12.31 3.94 4.78
C LEU A 75 -11.48 4.48 3.61
N LEU A 76 -10.18 4.17 3.56
CA LEU A 76 -9.30 4.62 2.49
C LEU A 76 -9.70 4.01 1.14
N THR A 77 -9.93 2.70 1.08
CA THR A 77 -10.36 1.97 -0.13
C THR A 77 -11.73 2.41 -0.65
N GLN A 78 -12.59 2.99 0.19
CA GLN A 78 -13.84 3.59 -0.25
C GLN A 78 -13.61 4.92 -1.00
N GLN A 79 -12.54 5.64 -0.67
CA GLN A 79 -12.24 6.96 -1.23
C GLN A 79 -11.21 6.92 -2.38
N THR A 80 -10.44 5.83 -2.50
CA THR A 80 -9.44 5.65 -3.55
C THR A 80 -9.57 4.30 -4.25
N LYS A 81 -9.17 4.26 -5.52
CA LYS A 81 -9.09 3.02 -6.33
C LYS A 81 -7.66 2.51 -6.49
N LEU A 82 -6.70 3.08 -5.74
CA LEU A 82 -5.32 2.64 -5.77
C LEU A 82 -5.18 1.25 -5.14
N SER A 83 -4.37 0.40 -5.75
CA SER A 83 -3.97 -0.88 -5.15
C SER A 83 -3.15 -0.63 -3.88
N ILE A 84 -3.33 -1.50 -2.88
CA ILE A 84 -2.61 -1.43 -1.61
C ILE A 84 -1.68 -2.63 -1.50
N VAL A 85 -0.43 -2.37 -1.16
CA VAL A 85 0.61 -3.38 -0.89
C VAL A 85 0.95 -3.33 0.60
N TYR A 86 0.98 -4.50 1.24
CA TYR A 86 1.32 -4.63 2.65
C TYR A 86 2.74 -5.19 2.81
N THR A 87 3.58 -4.51 3.58
CA THR A 87 4.97 -4.91 3.86
C THR A 87 5.19 -5.02 5.35
N GLY A 88 5.82 -6.11 5.81
CA GLY A 88 6.09 -6.34 7.24
C GLY A 88 4.90 -6.93 8.01
N PHE A 89 3.88 -7.40 7.32
CA PHE A 89 2.68 -8.03 7.90
C PHE A 89 2.70 -9.56 7.77
N THR A 90 3.87 -10.16 7.56
CA THR A 90 4.00 -11.60 7.35
C THR A 90 3.53 -12.35 8.59
N GLY A 91 2.55 -13.25 8.42
CA GLY A 91 1.94 -14.01 9.50
C GLY A 91 0.84 -13.27 10.28
N LEU A 92 0.62 -11.97 10.03
CA LEU A 92 -0.48 -11.21 10.62
C LEU A 92 -1.78 -11.42 9.85
N ARG A 93 -2.90 -11.30 10.57
CA ARG A 93 -4.25 -11.54 10.06
C ARG A 93 -5.17 -10.37 10.37
N TRP A 94 -6.13 -10.12 9.49
CA TRP A 94 -7.19 -9.14 9.73
C TRP A 94 -8.10 -9.61 10.85
N HIS A 95 -8.48 -8.71 11.75
CA HIS A 95 -9.31 -9.06 12.89
C HIS A 95 -10.72 -9.49 12.43
N SER A 96 -11.26 -8.85 11.40
CA SER A 96 -12.65 -9.10 10.99
C SER A 96 -12.91 -10.49 10.37
N ASN A 97 -11.91 -11.08 9.73
CA ASN A 97 -12.11 -12.24 8.86
C ASN A 97 -10.98 -13.28 8.91
N ASP A 98 -9.99 -13.07 9.78
CA ASP A 98 -8.83 -13.93 9.99
C ASP A 98 -8.01 -14.23 8.71
N ARG A 99 -8.20 -13.45 7.63
CA ARG A 99 -7.39 -13.61 6.41
C ARG A 99 -6.01 -13.03 6.64
N LEU A 100 -5.01 -13.67 6.05
CA LEU A 100 -3.64 -13.18 6.06
C LEU A 100 -3.57 -11.81 5.38
N ILE A 101 -2.92 -10.86 6.06
CA ILE A 101 -2.70 -9.50 5.55
C ILE A 101 -1.66 -9.52 4.43
N GLN A 102 -0.59 -10.29 4.65
CA GLN A 102 0.48 -10.52 3.67
C GLN A 102 0.65 -12.04 3.50
N HIS A 103 0.29 -12.55 2.32
CA HIS A 103 0.62 -13.93 1.97
C HIS A 103 2.14 -14.05 1.82
N SER A 104 2.73 -15.09 2.39
CA SER A 104 4.17 -15.40 2.28
C SER A 104 4.50 -15.88 0.86
N LYS A 105 4.46 -14.95 -0.09
CA LYS A 105 5.15 -14.96 -1.37
C LYS A 105 5.30 -13.50 -1.74
N ILE A 106 6.53 -13.00 -1.61
CA ILE A 106 7.23 -12.02 -2.46
C ILE A 106 8.52 -11.73 -1.67
N GLN A 107 9.50 -12.62 -1.80
CA GLN A 107 10.89 -12.15 -1.87
C GLN A 107 10.98 -11.35 -3.18
N GLY A 108 11.73 -10.24 -3.18
CA GLY A 108 11.69 -9.17 -4.17
C GLY A 108 12.05 -9.50 -5.64
N GLU A 109 11.96 -10.76 -6.07
CA GLU A 109 12.23 -11.22 -7.43
C GLU A 109 10.95 -11.53 -8.24
N ASP A 110 9.84 -11.94 -7.60
CA ASP A 110 8.71 -12.54 -8.33
C ASP A 110 7.68 -11.57 -8.94
N VAL A 111 7.63 -10.30 -8.50
CA VAL A 111 6.74 -9.29 -9.12
C VAL A 111 7.17 -9.03 -10.57
N ARG A 112 8.44 -9.29 -10.92
CA ARG A 112 8.96 -9.16 -12.28
C ARG A 112 8.50 -10.30 -13.18
N SER A 113 8.39 -11.52 -12.64
CA SER A 113 7.98 -12.73 -13.38
C SER A 113 6.50 -12.68 -13.77
N GLU A 114 5.62 -12.27 -12.85
CA GLU A 114 4.18 -12.26 -13.13
C GLU A 114 3.79 -11.13 -14.10
N TYR A 115 4.40 -9.94 -13.97
CA TYR A 115 4.27 -8.86 -14.96
C TYR A 115 4.85 -9.25 -16.33
N ASP A 116 6.03 -9.87 -16.38
CA ASP A 116 6.62 -10.28 -17.67
C ASP A 116 5.80 -11.41 -18.34
N SER A 117 5.09 -12.25 -17.58
CA SER A 117 4.22 -13.30 -18.15
C SER A 117 2.91 -12.75 -18.74
N ILE A 118 2.35 -11.69 -18.13
CA ILE A 118 1.10 -11.07 -18.59
C ILE A 118 1.32 -10.19 -19.83
N PHE A 119 2.53 -9.62 -19.99
CA PHE A 119 2.83 -8.65 -21.04
C PHE A 119 3.78 -9.13 -22.16
N LYS A 120 4.35 -10.34 -22.08
CA LYS A 120 5.01 -10.96 -23.25
C LYS A 120 3.98 -11.64 -24.15
N LYS A 121 3.73 -11.04 -25.33
CA LYS A 121 3.12 -11.78 -26.44
C LYS A 121 4.08 -12.91 -26.87
N PRO A 122 3.58 -14.09 -27.24
CA PRO A 122 4.42 -15.13 -27.82
C PRO A 122 5.05 -14.57 -29.10
N THR A 123 6.38 -14.55 -29.13
CA THR A 123 7.14 -14.23 -30.34
C THR A 123 7.18 -15.53 -31.14
N ASN A 124 6.59 -15.49 -32.33
CA ASN A 124 6.57 -16.58 -33.30
C ASN A 124 7.97 -16.78 -33.91
#